data_AF-W4UYS9-F1
#
_entry.id   AF-W4UYS9-F1
#
_cell.length_a   1.000
_cell.length_b   1.000
_cell.length_c   1.000
_cell.angle_alpha   90.00
_cell.angle_beta   90.00
_cell.angle_gamma   90.00
#
_symmetry.space_group_name_H-M   'P 1'
#
loop_
_entity.id
_entity.type
_entity.pdbx_description
1 polymer ?
#
loop_
_entity_poly.entity_id
_entity_poly.type
_entity_poly.pdbx_seq_one_letter_code
_entity_poly.pdbx_strand_id
1 'polypeptide(L)'
;MKKSTLAVALLSLSTALAGQEVKGPDGALSVQVELANGSPVYAVSYNGKAMLESSPLGLVTSIGDFSKGLTAVSHQVQPIDETYTMPHAKVSRIHYQANELVCKYLNATGDTLQIIFRVSKNDIAQAYRITSPKRTHCTIEKELTGFDFPSHATTFITPQAPAGDGWMGTKPSYEEEYTIEEALGTPSKYKLGYTFPALFHIGNDGWYCFPKPESAVSMPEPS
;
A
#
# COMPACT_ATOMS: atom_id res chain seq x y z
N MET A 1 34.00 -45.47 37.78
CA MET A 1 32.60 -45.13 37.46
C MET A 1 32.49 -43.61 37.34
N LYS A 2 32.50 -43.05 36.12
CA LYS A 2 32.30 -41.62 35.89
C LYS A 2 31.09 -41.47 34.98
N LYS A 3 29.97 -40.97 35.53
CA LYS A 3 28.73 -40.72 34.78
C LYS A 3 28.89 -39.36 34.10
N SER A 4 28.96 -39.35 32.78
CA SER A 4 28.94 -38.12 31.98
C SER A 4 27.50 -37.86 31.58
N THR A 5 26.92 -36.78 32.10
CA THR A 5 25.56 -36.35 31.78
C THR A 5 25.63 -35.43 30.55
N LEU A 6 25.14 -35.90 29.42
CA LEU A 6 25.09 -35.13 28.17
C LEU A 6 23.85 -34.23 28.20
N ALA A 7 24.05 -32.92 28.33
CA ALA A 7 22.98 -31.93 28.23
C ALA A 7 22.64 -31.70 26.75
N VAL A 8 21.43 -32.08 26.34
CA VAL A 8 20.89 -31.79 25.01
C VAL A 8 20.29 -30.39 25.06
N ALA A 9 20.93 -29.43 24.38
CA ALA A 9 20.38 -28.11 24.16
C ALA A 9 19.29 -28.18 23.08
N LEU A 10 18.03 -27.97 23.45
CA LEU A 10 16.93 -27.74 22.52
C LEU A 10 17.14 -26.35 21.87
N LEU A 11 17.62 -26.32 20.63
CA LEU A 11 17.54 -25.12 19.80
C LEU A 11 16.07 -24.92 19.40
N SER A 12 15.41 -23.95 20.03
CA SER A 12 14.12 -23.45 19.55
C SER A 12 14.34 -22.72 18.23
N LEU A 13 14.00 -23.38 17.13
CA LEU A 13 13.97 -22.75 15.81
C LEU A 13 12.77 -21.81 15.78
N SER A 14 13.00 -20.53 16.06
CA SER A 14 11.99 -19.49 15.87
C SER A 14 11.70 -19.40 14.37
N THR A 15 10.64 -20.05 13.91
CA THR A 15 10.07 -19.80 12.59
C THR A 15 9.53 -18.37 12.63
N ALA A 16 10.35 -17.41 12.21
CA ALA A 16 9.83 -16.11 11.80
C ALA A 16 8.73 -16.41 10.78
N LEU A 17 7.51 -15.93 11.05
CA LEU A 17 6.43 -16.03 10.10
C LEU A 17 6.89 -15.25 8.87
N ALA A 18 7.30 -15.95 7.81
CA ALA A 18 7.92 -15.32 6.65
C ALA A 18 6.92 -14.34 6.03
N GLY A 19 7.30 -13.06 5.94
CA GLY A 19 6.59 -12.07 5.15
C GLY A 19 6.46 -12.54 3.70
N GLN A 20 5.37 -12.15 3.05
CA GLN A 20 5.12 -12.46 1.65
C GLN A 20 5.75 -11.39 0.77
N GLU A 21 6.46 -11.79 -0.28
CA GLU A 21 7.13 -10.86 -1.19
C GLU A 21 6.57 -10.99 -2.61
N VAL A 22 6.43 -9.86 -3.29
CA VAL A 22 6.22 -9.79 -4.73
C VAL A 22 7.18 -8.79 -5.35
N LYS A 23 7.76 -9.16 -6.48
CA LYS A 23 8.72 -8.33 -7.22
C LYS A 23 8.17 -7.95 -8.58
N GLY A 24 8.64 -6.83 -9.11
CA GLY A 24 8.44 -6.48 -10.52
C GLY A 24 9.09 -7.50 -11.47
N PRO A 25 8.76 -7.46 -12.77
CA PRO A 25 9.28 -8.42 -13.75
C PRO A 25 10.81 -8.50 -13.85
N ASP A 26 11.51 -7.41 -13.56
CA ASP A 26 12.99 -7.33 -13.56
C ASP A 26 13.62 -7.49 -12.18
N GLY A 27 12.80 -7.66 -11.13
CA GLY A 27 13.24 -7.87 -9.76
C GLY A 27 13.75 -6.61 -9.04
N ALA A 28 13.78 -5.45 -9.69
CA ALA A 28 14.32 -4.21 -9.10
C ALA A 28 13.40 -3.64 -8.01
N LEU A 29 12.09 -3.60 -8.29
CA LEU A 29 11.06 -3.15 -7.36
C LEU A 29 10.48 -4.35 -6.60
N SER A 30 10.35 -4.26 -5.28
CA SER A 30 9.71 -5.29 -4.46
C SER A 30 8.82 -4.71 -3.37
N VAL A 31 7.77 -5.46 -3.05
CA VAL A 31 6.86 -5.21 -1.92
C VAL A 31 6.89 -6.42 -1.00
N GLN A 32 7.15 -6.17 0.28
CA GLN A 32 7.02 -7.17 1.33
C GLN A 32 5.78 -6.87 2.17
N VAL A 33 4.99 -7.89 2.46
CA VAL A 33 3.74 -7.79 3.23
C VAL A 33 3.79 -8.80 4.37
N GLU A 34 3.54 -8.35 5.58
CA GLU A 34 3.54 -9.21 6.76
C GLU A 34 2.41 -8.84 7.73
N LEU A 35 2.23 -9.69 8.73
CA LEU A 35 1.24 -9.48 9.77
C LEU A 35 1.94 -9.25 11.11
N ALA A 36 2.21 -7.99 11.43
CA ALA A 36 2.83 -7.57 12.68
C ALA A 36 1.80 -7.61 13.81
N ASN A 37 1.87 -8.63 14.69
CA ASN A 37 0.94 -8.81 15.82
C ASN A 37 -0.55 -8.77 15.43
N GLY A 38 -0.89 -9.32 14.26
CA GLY A 38 -2.26 -9.32 13.74
C GLY A 38 -2.67 -8.06 12.95
N SER A 39 -1.77 -7.08 12.80
CA SER A 39 -1.96 -5.91 11.92
C SER A 39 -1.16 -6.06 10.64
N PRO A 40 -1.77 -5.88 9.45
CA PRO A 40 -1.04 -5.97 8.20
C PRO A 40 -0.16 -4.73 7.99
N VAL A 41 1.09 -4.97 7.63
CA VAL A 41 2.06 -3.92 7.29
C VAL A 41 2.79 -4.30 6.00
N TYR A 42 3.35 -3.31 5.32
CA TYR A 42 4.15 -3.53 4.11
C TYR A 42 5.36 -2.60 4.05
N ALA A 43 6.36 -3.00 3.29
CA ALA A 43 7.53 -2.18 2.97
C ALA A 43 7.85 -2.28 1.48
N VAL A 44 8.48 -1.24 0.92
CA VAL A 44 8.84 -1.18 -0.50
C VAL A 44 10.33 -0.97 -0.65
N SER A 45 10.96 -1.74 -1.54
CA SER A 45 12.34 -1.54 -1.92
C SER A 45 12.51 -1.39 -3.44
N TYR A 46 13.47 -0.57 -3.86
CA TYR A 46 13.87 -0.41 -5.25
C TYR A 46 15.39 -0.53 -5.37
N ASN A 47 15.89 -1.47 -6.17
CA ASN A 47 17.32 -1.80 -6.26
C ASN A 47 17.99 -2.02 -4.88
N GLY A 48 17.26 -2.63 -3.95
CA GLY A 48 17.72 -2.88 -2.58
C GLY A 48 17.73 -1.66 -1.66
N LYS A 49 17.25 -0.50 -2.13
CA LYS A 49 17.07 0.71 -1.31
C LYS A 49 15.65 0.79 -0.76
N ALA A 50 15.51 1.19 0.50
CA ALA A 50 14.20 1.37 1.12
C ALA A 50 13.51 2.60 0.52
N MET A 51 12.35 2.41 -0.11
CA MET A 51 11.53 3.48 -0.66
C MET A 51 10.35 3.80 0.26
N LEU A 52 9.78 2.76 0.89
CA LEU A 52 8.86 2.87 2.02
C LEU A 52 9.30 1.94 3.12
N GLU A 53 9.38 2.46 4.33
CA GLU A 53 9.58 1.70 5.56
C GLU A 53 8.27 0.99 5.97
N SER A 54 8.30 0.27 7.09
CA SER A 54 7.14 -0.53 7.54
C SER A 54 5.91 0.35 7.74
N SER A 55 4.98 0.23 6.79
CA SER A 55 3.84 1.09 6.62
C SER A 55 2.54 0.32 6.92
N PRO A 56 1.57 0.93 7.62
CA PRO A 56 0.34 0.24 8.00
C PRO A 56 -0.57 0.01 6.80
N LEU A 57 -1.33 -1.08 6.85
CA LEU A 57 -2.46 -1.37 5.97
C LEU A 57 -3.71 -1.59 6.84
N GLY A 58 -4.88 -1.35 6.27
CA GLY A 58 -6.14 -1.81 6.85
C GLY A 58 -7.29 -0.83 6.73
N LEU A 59 -8.47 -1.36 7.00
CA LEU A 59 -9.74 -0.63 6.90
C LEU A 59 -10.54 -0.84 8.18
N VAL A 60 -11.21 0.20 8.64
CA VAL A 60 -12.29 0.10 9.64
C VAL A 60 -13.61 0.27 8.92
N THR A 61 -14.53 -0.66 9.14
CA THR A 61 -15.77 -0.74 8.39
C THR A 61 -16.96 -1.08 9.28
N SER A 62 -18.17 -0.84 8.77
CA SER A 62 -19.42 -1.17 9.46
C SER A 62 -19.68 -2.67 9.66
N ILE A 63 -18.86 -3.55 9.07
CA ILE A 63 -18.94 -5.01 9.27
C ILE A 63 -17.79 -5.56 10.12
N GLY A 64 -16.78 -4.74 10.44
CA GLY A 64 -15.64 -5.16 11.26
C GLY A 64 -14.39 -4.32 11.04
N ASP A 65 -13.43 -4.51 11.94
CA ASP A 65 -12.09 -3.92 11.87
C ASP A 65 -11.15 -4.89 11.13
N PHE A 66 -10.58 -4.41 10.03
CA PHE A 66 -9.62 -5.12 9.18
C PHE A 66 -8.21 -4.51 9.27
N SER A 67 -7.91 -3.74 10.33
CA SER A 67 -6.59 -3.16 10.59
C SER A 67 -5.80 -3.89 11.67
N LYS A 68 -6.43 -4.78 12.44
CA LYS A 68 -5.82 -5.50 13.56
C LYS A 68 -6.54 -6.81 13.86
N GLY A 69 -5.89 -7.68 14.62
CA GLY A 69 -6.48 -8.97 15.03
C GLY A 69 -6.81 -9.88 13.85
N LEU A 70 -6.14 -9.69 12.72
CA LEU A 70 -6.32 -10.53 11.54
C LEU A 70 -5.62 -11.88 11.73
N THR A 71 -6.10 -12.88 11.01
CA THR A 71 -5.46 -14.18 10.89
C THR A 71 -5.16 -14.46 9.42
N ALA A 72 -3.90 -14.78 9.10
CA ALA A 72 -3.50 -15.15 7.75
C ALA A 72 -4.14 -16.48 7.32
N VAL A 73 -4.73 -16.51 6.13
CA VAL A 73 -5.35 -17.72 5.57
C VAL A 73 -4.49 -18.29 4.46
N SER A 74 -4.16 -17.47 3.47
CA SER A 74 -3.44 -17.88 2.27
C SER A 74 -2.82 -16.67 1.59
N HIS A 75 -1.85 -16.92 0.72
CA HIS A 75 -1.39 -15.94 -0.24
C HIS A 75 -1.19 -16.63 -1.60
N GLN A 76 -1.19 -15.85 -2.67
CA GLN A 76 -0.88 -16.33 -4.01
C GLN A 76 -0.13 -15.25 -4.77
N VAL A 77 0.90 -15.65 -5.52
CA VAL A 77 1.59 -14.80 -6.49
C VAL A 77 1.33 -15.33 -7.89
N GLN A 78 0.97 -14.44 -8.83
CA GLN A 78 0.74 -14.80 -10.23
C GLN A 78 1.25 -13.71 -11.18
N PRO A 79 1.82 -14.06 -12.35
CA PRO A 79 2.20 -13.08 -13.36
C PRO A 79 0.97 -12.55 -14.10
N ILE A 80 1.06 -11.31 -14.55
CA ILE A 80 0.11 -10.63 -15.45
C ILE A 80 0.89 -10.20 -16.69
N ASP A 81 0.35 -10.51 -17.87
CA ASP A 81 0.88 -10.05 -19.16
C ASP A 81 -0.32 -9.77 -20.09
N GLU A 82 -0.62 -8.48 -20.27
CA GLU A 82 -1.79 -8.02 -21.01
C GLU A 82 -1.42 -6.91 -21.99
N THR A 83 -2.22 -6.77 -23.06
CA THR A 83 -2.10 -5.64 -23.99
C THR A 83 -3.44 -4.96 -24.15
N TYR A 84 -3.47 -3.63 -24.04
CA TYR A 84 -4.68 -2.83 -24.20
C TYR A 84 -4.39 -1.49 -24.90
N THR A 85 -5.45 -0.80 -25.32
CA THR A 85 -5.36 0.47 -26.07
C THR A 85 -6.05 1.60 -25.30
N MET A 86 -5.39 2.76 -25.20
CA MET A 86 -5.93 3.98 -24.59
C MET A 86 -5.83 5.16 -25.58
N PRO A 87 -6.89 5.48 -26.34
CA PRO A 87 -6.80 6.46 -27.44
C PRO A 87 -6.49 7.90 -27.01
N HIS A 88 -6.71 8.26 -25.74
CA HIS A 88 -6.53 9.62 -25.22
C HIS A 88 -5.43 9.72 -24.16
N ALA A 89 -4.57 8.72 -24.03
CA ALA A 89 -3.44 8.72 -23.11
C ALA A 89 -2.13 9.14 -23.81
N LYS A 90 -1.09 9.41 -23.01
CA LYS A 90 0.27 9.71 -23.49
C LYS A 90 0.88 8.62 -24.39
N VAL A 91 0.41 7.37 -24.25
CA VAL A 91 0.79 6.23 -25.08
C VAL A 91 -0.49 5.48 -25.43
N SER A 92 -0.68 5.16 -26.72
CA SER A 92 -1.94 4.60 -27.21
C SER A 92 -2.03 3.08 -27.11
N ARG A 93 -0.92 2.35 -27.19
CA ARG A 93 -0.84 0.89 -27.04
C ARG A 93 0.05 0.55 -25.85
N ILE A 94 -0.51 -0.15 -24.88
CA ILE A 94 0.17 -0.49 -23.63
C ILE A 94 0.35 -2.00 -23.58
N HIS A 95 1.60 -2.43 -23.33
CA HIS A 95 1.92 -3.79 -22.91
C HIS A 95 2.18 -3.74 -21.40
N TYR A 96 1.24 -4.29 -20.62
CA TYR A 96 1.27 -4.27 -19.17
C TYR A 96 1.78 -5.60 -18.64
N GLN A 97 2.92 -5.56 -17.98
CA GLN A 97 3.55 -6.70 -17.33
C GLN A 97 3.74 -6.41 -15.84
N ALA A 98 3.28 -7.31 -15.00
CA ALA A 98 3.38 -7.20 -13.55
C ALA A 98 3.33 -8.58 -12.89
N ASN A 99 3.68 -8.64 -11.61
CA ASN A 99 3.32 -9.76 -10.75
C ASN A 99 2.30 -9.30 -9.71
N GLU A 100 1.25 -10.10 -9.49
CA GLU A 100 0.20 -9.85 -8.52
C GLU A 100 0.36 -10.75 -7.31
N LEU A 101 0.38 -10.16 -6.11
CA LEU A 101 0.26 -10.83 -4.83
C LEU A 101 -1.11 -10.57 -4.23
N VAL A 102 -1.82 -11.64 -3.88
CA VAL A 102 -3.08 -11.57 -3.13
C VAL A 102 -2.88 -12.23 -1.78
N CYS A 103 -2.86 -11.44 -0.72
CA CYS A 103 -2.84 -11.92 0.67
C CYS A 103 -4.27 -11.97 1.22
N LYS A 104 -4.70 -13.13 1.73
CA LYS A 104 -6.03 -13.34 2.31
C LYS A 104 -5.94 -13.45 3.83
N TYR A 105 -6.75 -12.65 4.50
CA TYR A 105 -6.88 -12.62 5.96
C TYR A 105 -8.33 -12.75 6.39
N LEU A 106 -8.54 -13.26 7.61
CA LEU A 106 -9.83 -13.24 8.30
C LEU A 106 -9.76 -12.30 9.50
N ASN A 107 -10.85 -11.58 9.75
CA ASN A 107 -11.07 -10.92 11.03
C ASN A 107 -11.71 -11.89 12.04
N ALA A 108 -11.93 -11.43 13.27
CA ALA A 108 -12.50 -12.26 14.34
C ALA A 108 -13.94 -12.76 14.08
N THR A 109 -14.70 -12.11 13.19
CA THR A 109 -16.08 -12.48 12.84
C THR A 109 -16.18 -13.46 11.67
N GLY A 110 -15.03 -13.79 11.05
CA GLY A 110 -14.92 -14.68 9.89
C GLY A 110 -15.15 -13.98 8.54
N ASP A 111 -15.14 -12.65 8.51
CA ASP A 111 -15.16 -11.88 7.26
C ASP A 111 -13.74 -11.80 6.68
N THR A 112 -13.65 -11.74 5.35
CA THR A 112 -12.39 -11.80 4.63
C THR A 112 -11.93 -10.42 4.18
N LEU A 113 -10.65 -10.13 4.41
CA LEU A 113 -9.90 -9.08 3.71
C LEU A 113 -8.91 -9.74 2.75
N GLN A 114 -8.94 -9.35 1.49
CA GLN A 114 -7.84 -9.56 0.57
C GLN A 114 -7.08 -8.25 0.39
N ILE A 115 -5.76 -8.29 0.54
CA ILE A 115 -4.84 -7.20 0.19
C ILE A 115 -4.14 -7.63 -1.09
N ILE A 116 -4.29 -6.80 -2.13
CA ILE A 116 -3.82 -7.10 -3.48
C ILE A 116 -2.73 -6.09 -3.83
N PHE A 117 -1.56 -6.58 -4.22
CA PHE A 117 -0.48 -5.78 -4.76
C PHE A 117 -0.18 -6.23 -6.19
N ARG A 118 -0.14 -5.30 -7.14
CA ARG A 118 0.45 -5.53 -8.47
C ARG A 118 1.72 -4.72 -8.60
N VAL A 119 2.82 -5.40 -8.88
CA VAL A 119 4.14 -4.77 -9.02
C VAL A 119 4.58 -4.90 -10.47
N SER A 120 4.56 -3.77 -11.19
CA SER A 120 5.14 -3.66 -12.52
C SER A 120 6.65 -3.41 -12.41
N LYS A 121 7.29 -3.01 -13.52
CA LYS A 121 8.71 -2.61 -13.49
C LYS A 121 9.01 -1.47 -12.50
N ASN A 122 8.16 -0.45 -12.43
CA ASN A 122 8.41 0.76 -11.63
C ASN A 122 7.19 1.21 -10.81
N ASP A 123 6.04 0.54 -10.92
CA ASP A 123 4.79 0.97 -10.30
C ASP A 123 4.26 -0.12 -9.37
N ILE A 124 3.61 0.34 -8.30
CA ILE A 124 2.87 -0.51 -7.37
C ILE A 124 1.42 -0.05 -7.37
N ALA A 125 0.50 -0.96 -7.66
CA ALA A 125 -0.92 -0.76 -7.39
C ALA A 125 -1.31 -1.60 -6.18
N GLN A 126 -1.98 -0.97 -5.21
CA GLN A 126 -2.50 -1.62 -4.02
C GLN A 126 -4.02 -1.49 -3.99
N ALA A 127 -4.71 -2.55 -3.61
CA ALA A 127 -6.16 -2.55 -3.45
C ALA A 127 -6.60 -3.49 -2.34
N TYR A 128 -7.79 -3.21 -1.78
CA TYR A 128 -8.48 -4.10 -0.86
C TYR A 128 -9.69 -4.74 -1.54
N ARG A 129 -9.97 -6.01 -1.22
CA ARG A 129 -11.25 -6.65 -1.50
C ARG A 129 -11.82 -7.24 -0.22
N ILE A 130 -13.03 -6.82 0.15
CA ILE A 130 -13.74 -7.30 1.34
C ILE A 130 -14.84 -8.25 0.90
N THR A 131 -14.96 -9.40 1.56
CA THR A 131 -16.11 -10.31 1.38
C THR A 131 -16.62 -10.80 2.73
N SER A 132 -17.94 -10.90 2.86
CA SER A 132 -18.60 -11.40 4.06
C SER A 132 -19.61 -12.49 3.67
N PRO A 133 -19.66 -13.63 4.41
CA PRO A 133 -20.70 -14.63 4.22
C PRO A 133 -22.06 -14.18 4.79
N LYS A 134 -22.09 -13.14 5.63
CA LYS A 134 -23.28 -12.72 6.39
C LYS A 134 -23.81 -11.33 5.99
N ARG A 135 -23.01 -10.54 5.27
CA ARG A 135 -23.31 -9.14 4.95
C ARG A 135 -23.12 -8.88 3.46
N THR A 136 -24.03 -8.10 2.89
CA THR A 136 -23.98 -7.67 1.47
C THR A 136 -23.68 -6.18 1.31
N HIS A 137 -23.69 -5.43 2.41
CA HIS A 137 -23.39 -4.00 2.44
C HIS A 137 -22.25 -3.74 3.44
N CYS A 138 -21.33 -2.87 3.05
CA CYS A 138 -20.16 -2.49 3.84
C CYS A 138 -19.89 -1.00 3.63
N THR A 139 -19.81 -0.24 4.72
CA THR A 139 -19.40 1.16 4.69
C THR A 139 -17.95 1.22 5.18
N ILE A 140 -17.07 1.84 4.41
CA ILE A 140 -15.70 2.14 4.85
C ILE A 140 -15.76 3.39 5.71
N GLU A 141 -15.40 3.27 6.98
CA GLU A 141 -15.43 4.37 7.95
C GLU A 141 -14.08 5.07 8.03
N LYS A 142 -13.00 4.29 7.96
CA LYS A 142 -11.64 4.79 7.97
C LYS A 142 -10.72 3.89 7.17
N GLU A 143 -9.80 4.50 6.45
CA GLU A 143 -8.64 3.84 5.88
C GLU A 143 -7.40 4.15 6.74
N LEU A 144 -6.62 3.12 7.07
CA LEU A 144 -5.40 3.21 7.87
C LEU A 144 -4.14 3.03 7.02
N THR A 145 -4.28 2.83 5.71
CA THR A 145 -3.16 2.76 4.77
C THR A 145 -2.23 3.94 4.97
N GLY A 146 -0.99 3.63 5.32
CA GLY A 146 0.06 4.61 5.55
C GLY A 146 1.20 4.46 4.58
N PHE A 147 2.06 5.47 4.60
CA PHE A 147 3.24 5.57 3.76
C PHE A 147 4.34 6.19 4.61
N ASP A 148 5.16 5.34 5.23
CA ASP A 148 6.28 5.77 6.05
C ASP A 148 7.54 5.83 5.17
N PHE A 149 8.07 7.03 5.02
CA PHE A 149 9.23 7.28 4.16
C PHE A 149 10.50 7.37 4.99
N PRO A 150 11.67 6.99 4.44
CA PRO A 150 12.94 7.24 5.08
C PRO A 150 13.05 8.71 5.52
N SER A 151 13.50 8.94 6.75
CA SER A 151 13.52 10.28 7.38
C SER A 151 14.28 11.38 6.61
N HIS A 152 15.15 11.00 5.69
CA HIS A 152 15.91 11.93 4.85
C HIS A 152 15.18 12.32 3.55
N ALA A 153 13.98 11.79 3.31
CA ALA A 153 13.19 12.15 2.16
C ALA A 153 12.58 13.56 2.31
N THR A 154 12.38 14.21 1.18
CA THR A 154 11.78 15.55 1.04
C THR A 154 10.60 15.49 0.08
N THR A 155 9.80 16.55 0.07
CA THR A 155 8.49 16.55 -0.58
C THR A 155 8.32 17.66 -1.62
N PHE A 156 7.52 17.35 -2.63
CA PHE A 156 7.01 18.26 -3.65
C PHE A 156 5.49 18.08 -3.70
N ILE A 157 4.78 18.81 -2.84
CA ILE A 157 3.35 18.56 -2.53
C ILE A 157 2.56 19.86 -2.40
N THR A 158 1.24 19.77 -2.61
CA THR A 158 0.31 20.89 -2.49
C THR A 158 -0.62 20.67 -1.28
N PRO A 159 -0.85 21.67 -0.42
CA PRO A 159 -1.71 21.52 0.75
C PRO A 159 -3.19 21.44 0.34
N GLN A 160 -4.00 20.73 1.13
CA GLN A 160 -5.45 20.71 0.97
C GLN A 160 -6.06 22.03 1.44
N ALA A 161 -6.81 22.69 0.56
CA ALA A 161 -7.52 23.92 0.90
C ALA A 161 -8.75 23.68 1.81
N PRO A 162 -9.11 24.64 2.68
CA PRO A 162 -10.35 24.59 3.46
C PRO A 162 -11.59 24.62 2.56
N ALA A 163 -12.66 23.94 2.99
CA ALA A 163 -13.94 23.97 2.30
C ALA A 163 -14.67 25.30 2.52
N GLY A 164 -15.32 25.82 1.48
CA GLY A 164 -16.08 27.07 1.53
C GLY A 164 -15.20 28.34 1.50
N ASP A 165 -13.91 28.20 1.23
CA ASP A 165 -12.96 29.30 1.07
C ASP A 165 -12.80 29.70 -0.41
N GLY A 166 -12.01 30.74 -0.69
CA GLY A 166 -11.70 31.20 -2.04
C GLY A 166 -12.84 31.97 -2.73
N TRP A 167 -12.72 32.16 -4.04
CA TRP A 167 -13.69 32.94 -4.82
C TRP A 167 -15.08 32.30 -4.73
N MET A 168 -16.04 33.04 -4.18
CA MET A 168 -17.43 32.58 -3.96
C MET A 168 -17.54 31.26 -3.18
N GLY A 169 -16.58 30.95 -2.31
CA GLY A 169 -16.60 29.74 -1.48
C GLY A 169 -16.42 28.43 -2.27
N THR A 170 -15.70 28.47 -3.38
CA THR A 170 -15.52 27.34 -4.31
C THR A 170 -14.42 26.35 -3.92
N LYS A 171 -13.58 26.66 -2.94
CA LYS A 171 -12.56 25.73 -2.45
C LYS A 171 -13.20 24.56 -1.68
N PRO A 172 -12.63 23.35 -1.76
CA PRO A 172 -11.32 23.00 -2.33
C PRO A 172 -11.32 22.85 -3.87
N SER A 173 -10.36 23.49 -4.55
CA SER A 173 -10.29 23.54 -6.03
C SER A 173 -9.04 22.91 -6.66
N TYR A 174 -8.12 22.36 -5.86
CA TYR A 174 -6.83 21.81 -6.32
C TYR A 174 -5.88 22.86 -6.96
N GLU A 175 -5.95 24.11 -6.52
CA GLU A 175 -5.17 25.25 -7.06
C GLU A 175 -4.18 25.84 -6.04
N GLU A 176 -3.70 25.02 -5.10
CA GLU A 176 -2.69 25.45 -4.13
C GLU A 176 -1.27 25.30 -4.70
N GLU A 177 -0.35 26.14 -4.25
CA GLU A 177 1.05 26.12 -4.67
C GLU A 177 1.79 24.89 -4.13
N TYR A 178 2.81 24.45 -4.87
CA TYR A 178 3.72 23.40 -4.41
C TYR A 178 4.71 23.95 -3.37
N THR A 179 4.96 23.17 -2.34
CA THR A 179 6.22 23.25 -1.59
C THR A 179 7.29 22.46 -2.33
N ILE A 180 8.57 22.87 -2.18
CA ILE A 180 9.71 22.29 -2.91
C ILE A 180 10.75 21.86 -1.88
N GLU A 181 11.15 20.59 -1.94
CA GLU A 181 12.19 20.02 -1.07
C GLU A 181 11.90 20.22 0.43
N GLU A 182 10.62 20.24 0.81
CA GLU A 182 10.23 20.43 2.21
C GLU A 182 10.40 19.14 2.99
N ALA A 183 10.97 19.23 4.20
CA ALA A 183 11.21 18.09 5.06
C ALA A 183 9.91 17.39 5.47
N LEU A 184 9.95 16.07 5.56
CA LEU A 184 8.84 15.27 6.11
C LEU A 184 8.45 15.74 7.51
N GLY A 185 7.15 15.64 7.81
CA GLY A 185 6.59 16.08 9.09
C GLY A 185 6.33 17.58 9.20
N THR A 186 6.72 18.38 8.19
CA THR A 186 6.30 19.79 8.14
C THR A 186 4.78 19.88 8.08
N PRO A 187 4.12 20.63 8.99
CA PRO A 187 2.66 20.76 8.97
C PRO A 187 2.18 21.47 7.71
N SER A 188 1.19 20.88 7.02
CA SER A 188 0.56 21.53 5.86
C SER A 188 0.04 22.92 6.20
N LYS A 189 0.11 23.86 5.24
CA LYS A 189 -0.32 25.27 5.39
C LYS A 189 -1.67 25.45 6.09
N TYR A 190 -2.65 24.60 5.76
CA TYR A 190 -4.01 24.66 6.31
C TYR A 190 -4.30 23.63 7.40
N LYS A 191 -3.31 22.80 7.78
CA LYS A 191 -3.46 21.69 8.73
C LYS A 191 -4.54 20.66 8.33
N LEU A 192 -4.76 20.52 7.01
CA LEU A 192 -5.72 19.59 6.41
C LEU A 192 -5.04 18.49 5.58
N GLY A 193 -3.71 18.41 5.62
CA GLY A 193 -2.93 17.48 4.82
C GLY A 193 -2.67 18.01 3.40
N TYR A 194 -2.51 17.09 2.46
CA TYR A 194 -2.04 17.35 1.11
C TYR A 194 -2.93 16.65 0.08
N THR A 195 -2.96 17.15 -1.15
CA THR A 195 -3.70 16.56 -2.26
C THR A 195 -2.79 15.74 -3.17
N PHE A 196 -3.37 14.78 -3.88
CA PHE A 196 -2.66 14.09 -4.98
C PHE A 196 -2.55 14.97 -6.24
N PRO A 197 -1.55 14.72 -7.10
CA PRO A 197 -0.43 13.81 -6.87
C PRO A 197 0.57 14.35 -5.83
N ALA A 198 1.32 13.46 -5.20
CA ALA A 198 2.33 13.82 -4.19
C ALA A 198 3.66 13.15 -4.53
N LEU A 199 4.71 13.96 -4.73
CA LEU A 199 6.04 13.50 -5.12
C LEU A 199 7.02 13.61 -3.95
N PHE A 200 7.83 12.57 -3.77
CA PHE A 200 8.82 12.44 -2.71
C PHE A 200 10.18 12.16 -3.33
N HIS A 201 11.19 12.87 -2.85
CA HIS A 201 12.58 12.69 -3.23
C HIS A 201 13.30 11.99 -2.07
N ILE A 202 13.84 10.80 -2.32
CA ILE A 202 14.46 9.94 -1.29
C ILE A 202 15.97 10.07 -1.38
N GLY A 203 16.49 11.25 -1.05
CA GLY A 203 17.92 11.56 -1.11
C GLY A 203 18.57 11.10 -2.42
N ASN A 204 19.62 10.29 -2.33
CA ASN A 204 20.29 9.74 -3.52
C ASN A 204 19.73 8.38 -3.98
N ASP A 205 18.67 7.88 -3.33
CA ASP A 205 18.13 6.54 -3.56
C ASP A 205 16.98 6.53 -4.60
N GLY A 206 16.36 7.68 -4.86
CA GLY A 206 15.44 7.85 -6.00
C GLY A 206 14.23 8.72 -5.70
N TRP A 207 13.13 8.41 -6.39
CA TRP A 207 11.88 9.16 -6.31
C TRP A 207 10.70 8.22 -6.07
N TYR A 208 9.70 8.72 -5.36
CA TYR A 208 8.43 8.02 -5.15
C TYR A 208 7.28 8.98 -5.43
N CYS A 209 6.30 8.57 -6.22
CA CYS A 209 5.16 9.41 -6.57
C CYS A 209 3.85 8.68 -6.25
N PHE A 210 2.96 9.35 -5.52
CA PHE A 210 1.56 8.95 -5.48
C PHE A 210 0.80 9.69 -6.57
N PRO A 211 0.33 9.01 -7.62
CA PRO A 211 -0.57 9.62 -8.58
C PRO A 211 -1.95 9.84 -7.94
N LYS A 212 -2.80 10.62 -8.61
CA LYS A 212 -4.22 10.67 -8.28
C LYS A 212 -4.79 9.24 -8.39
N PRO A 213 -5.37 8.67 -7.31
CA PRO A 213 -5.96 7.34 -7.38
C PRO A 213 -7.14 7.36 -8.34
N GLU A 214 -7.28 6.28 -9.11
CA GLU A 214 -8.47 6.08 -9.93
C GLU A 214 -9.64 5.78 -8.98
N SER A 215 -10.64 6.65 -8.95
CA SER A 215 -11.92 6.30 -8.34
C SER A 215 -12.52 5.19 -9.20
N ALA A 216 -12.41 3.94 -8.75
CA ALA A 216 -12.87 2.78 -9.49
C ALA A 216 -14.35 2.93 -9.86
N VAL A 217 -14.62 3.30 -11.11
CA VAL A 217 -15.88 2.98 -11.76
C VAL A 217 -15.70 1.53 -12.21
N SER A 218 -16.46 0.61 -11.61
CA SER A 218 -16.53 -0.77 -12.09
C SER A 218 -16.93 -0.73 -13.57
N MET A 219 -15.97 -0.93 -14.47
CA MET A 219 -16.28 -1.19 -15.86
C MET A 219 -16.90 -2.60 -15.88
N PRO A 220 -18.12 -2.78 -16.39
CA PRO A 220 -18.71 -4.12 -16.49
C PRO A 220 -17.80 -4.98 -17.36
N GLU A 221 -17.58 -6.24 -16.95
CA GLU A 221 -16.84 -7.20 -17.77
C GLU A 221 -17.53 -7.33 -19.14
N PRO A 222 -16.78 -7.42 -20.25
CA PRO A 222 -17.35 -7.65 -21.55
C PRO A 222 -18.03 -9.04 -21.56
N SER A 223 -19.28 -9.05 -22.04
CA SER A 223 -20.11 -10.24 -22.30
C SER A 223 -19.53 -11.18 -23.33
#